data_AF-A0AAD9DC31-F1
#
_entry.id   AF-A0AAD9DC31-F1
#
_cell.length_a   1.000
_cell.length_b   1.000
_cell.length_c   1.000
_cell.angle_alpha   90.00
_cell.angle_beta   90.00
_cell.angle_gamma   90.00
#
_symmetry.space_group_name_H-M   'P 1'
#
loop_
_entity.id
_entity.type
_entity.pdbx_description
1 polymer ?
#
loop_
_entity_poly.entity_id
_entity_poly.type
_entity_poly.pdbx_seq_one_letter_code
_entity_poly.pdbx_strand_id
1 'polypeptide(L)'
;MDFEIAAQRLANDQKSALARSRASRNARTASSKARREASAAKAKAEARLREKKLASERNAKIVDRVVQCVRRVERTLGATNVAMSVVNGSMQTNGGGVVAGNSTSEHTKNLFHNHPILLAQGWKLQATSIHGEGDKIALPPSILEALTSNNSSLDPWGSGRNGRPLAFRIGVLDPEYTGFPASEKMKAFVESVTEDVVVSSQQQVAAASNGQSSSAISSNDNDEIMSEDSDNDNDEDAEEISTHIDAYLDELSHRYISYTHGTVVEFTQEDGCVGLPEPIARALLQQNSHSLGRIRSDESLNRIPIKRTVDPASSSNSSSSPDIVDGAKEDNSEGDAMDIVPTNDSPEDVAQTEKTPGHLAYGAFDIPDLPIEITPINSLPAGTDCTFTPTASSIKNGFYKLKDVKAVLEQSLMRTRATLSKGDMIRTWRRGVSFDLIVSSLSPSEFGVVSCVNTDLNVEIGNPEDDDLAELNIPPEHNSEGGKESSGQSAMGQGRLLSEDTLQKQPTEVVAVETTPNSQVDLAPEPDKVEGVCNIQIRGRSPTGDNVTGRRRFDVELSTMNDLFQYASYICGADPKTLRLVTRFPRRVFALSSEEEQDNDATLKKAGLNQGQELFMIEYL
;
A
#
# COMPACT_ATOMS: atom_id res chain seq x y z
N MET A 1 50.54 -94.88 52.02
CA MET A 1 50.08 -93.90 51.01
C MET A 1 48.58 -94.04 50.92
N ASP A 2 47.83 -93.03 51.34
CA ASP A 2 46.36 -93.11 51.34
C ASP A 2 45.82 -92.81 49.94
N PHE A 3 45.55 -93.88 49.21
CA PHE A 3 45.01 -93.83 47.84
C PHE A 3 43.64 -93.13 47.77
N GLU A 4 42.85 -93.16 48.84
CA GLU A 4 41.55 -92.49 48.90
C GLU A 4 41.69 -90.95 48.89
N ILE A 5 42.67 -90.40 49.60
CA ILE A 5 42.92 -88.95 49.63
C ILE A 5 43.39 -88.47 48.24
N ALA A 6 44.23 -89.27 47.57
CA ALA A 6 44.69 -88.98 46.21
C ALA A 6 43.54 -89.07 45.18
N ALA A 7 42.67 -90.07 45.28
CA ALA A 7 41.49 -90.22 44.42
C ALA A 7 40.50 -89.07 44.61
N GLN A 8 40.27 -88.63 45.85
CA GLN A 8 39.38 -87.51 46.15
C GLN A 8 39.91 -86.17 45.64
N ARG A 9 41.23 -85.93 45.71
CA ARG A 9 41.88 -84.76 45.10
C ARG A 9 41.76 -84.79 43.58
N LEU A 10 42.01 -85.92 42.93
CA LEU A 10 41.87 -86.06 41.48
C LEU A 10 40.42 -85.82 41.03
N ALA A 11 39.43 -86.35 41.77
CA ALA A 11 38.02 -86.12 41.48
C ALA A 11 37.62 -84.63 41.63
N ASN A 12 38.16 -83.94 42.64
CA ASN A 12 37.94 -82.50 42.82
C ASN A 12 38.63 -81.67 41.72
N ASP A 13 39.83 -82.05 41.29
CA ASP A 13 40.53 -81.39 40.18
C ASP A 13 39.82 -81.61 38.85
N GLN A 14 39.30 -82.80 38.58
CA GLN A 14 38.48 -83.08 37.40
C GLN A 14 37.17 -82.29 37.41
N LYS A 15 36.49 -82.19 38.56
CA LYS A 15 35.29 -81.34 38.72
C LYS A 15 35.62 -79.87 38.49
N SER A 16 36.73 -79.38 39.03
CA SER A 16 37.20 -78.00 38.85
C SER A 16 37.60 -77.71 37.40
N ALA A 17 38.28 -78.64 36.73
CA ALA A 17 38.64 -78.52 35.32
C ALA A 17 37.40 -78.50 34.41
N LEU A 18 36.39 -79.34 34.67
CA LEU A 18 35.12 -79.33 33.96
C LEU A 18 34.33 -78.03 34.20
N ALA A 19 34.31 -77.52 35.44
CA ALA A 19 33.68 -76.23 35.76
C ALA A 19 34.35 -75.07 35.01
N ARG A 20 35.69 -75.02 34.98
CA ARG A 20 36.45 -74.01 34.23
C ARG A 20 36.22 -74.10 32.71
N SER A 21 36.16 -75.31 32.15
CA SER A 21 35.85 -75.52 30.73
C SER A 21 34.43 -75.06 30.35
N ARG A 22 33.43 -75.35 31.20
CA ARG A 22 32.05 -74.88 31.03
C ARG A 22 31.95 -73.36 31.14
N ALA A 23 32.62 -72.75 32.13
CA ALA A 23 32.69 -71.30 32.27
C ALA A 23 33.33 -70.63 31.04
N SER A 24 34.40 -71.20 30.49
CA SER A 24 35.07 -70.70 29.27
C SER A 24 34.17 -70.78 28.03
N ARG A 25 33.46 -71.90 27.82
CA ARG A 25 32.49 -72.02 26.71
C ARG A 25 31.34 -71.02 26.87
N ASN A 26 30.80 -70.87 28.07
CA ASN A 26 29.73 -69.91 28.34
C ASN A 26 30.20 -68.46 28.13
N ALA A 27 31.45 -68.13 28.47
CA ALA A 27 32.01 -66.81 28.19
C ALA A 27 32.13 -66.53 26.68
N ARG A 28 32.51 -67.53 25.86
CA ARG A 28 32.59 -67.38 24.39
C ARG A 28 31.22 -67.27 23.73
N THR A 29 30.23 -68.03 24.18
CA THR A 29 28.85 -67.93 23.66
C THR A 29 28.16 -66.64 24.10
N ALA A 30 28.41 -66.18 25.34
CA ALA A 30 27.97 -64.86 25.78
C ALA A 30 28.63 -63.75 24.95
N SER A 31 29.93 -63.85 24.65
CA SER A 31 30.65 -62.91 23.80
C SER A 31 30.14 -62.88 22.35
N SER A 32 29.84 -64.04 21.74
CA SER A 32 29.29 -64.10 20.38
C SER A 32 27.86 -63.56 20.29
N LYS A 33 27.04 -63.83 21.31
CA LYS A 33 25.69 -63.23 21.44
C LYS A 33 25.77 -61.71 21.57
N ALA A 34 26.63 -61.20 22.46
CA ALA A 34 26.84 -59.77 22.65
C ALA A 34 27.32 -59.07 21.36
N ARG A 35 28.20 -59.70 20.57
CA ARG A 35 28.64 -59.14 19.28
C ARG A 35 27.50 -59.07 18.25
N ARG A 36 26.65 -60.11 18.16
CA ARG A 36 25.49 -60.10 17.26
C ARG A 36 24.46 -59.03 17.66
N GLU A 37 24.20 -58.92 18.96
CA GLU A 37 23.31 -57.90 19.50
C GLU A 37 23.84 -56.49 19.26
N ALA A 38 25.14 -56.26 19.47
CA ALA A 38 25.79 -55.00 19.16
C ALA A 38 25.75 -54.68 17.65
N SER A 39 25.97 -55.65 16.77
CA SER A 39 25.86 -55.44 15.32
C SER A 39 24.43 -55.14 14.87
N ALA A 40 23.43 -55.81 15.47
CA ALA A 40 22.02 -55.57 15.17
C ALA A 40 21.58 -54.19 15.69
N ALA A 41 22.03 -53.79 16.88
CA ALA A 41 21.79 -52.46 17.43
C ALA A 41 22.43 -51.37 16.57
N LYS A 42 23.67 -51.58 16.09
CA LYS A 42 24.34 -50.65 15.17
C LYS A 42 23.60 -50.53 13.85
N ALA A 43 23.20 -51.64 13.23
CA ALA A 43 22.43 -51.63 11.99
C ALA A 43 21.07 -50.92 12.14
N LYS A 44 20.38 -51.12 13.28
CA LYS A 44 19.13 -50.42 13.60
C LYS A 44 19.33 -48.92 13.82
N ALA A 45 20.40 -48.52 14.51
CA ALA A 45 20.73 -47.12 14.73
C ALA A 45 21.10 -46.42 13.40
N GLU A 46 21.86 -47.10 12.54
CA GLU A 46 22.22 -46.61 11.22
C GLU A 46 21.00 -46.49 10.30
N ALA A 47 20.08 -47.46 10.32
CA ALA A 47 18.81 -47.38 9.59
C ALA A 47 17.96 -46.19 10.04
N ARG A 48 17.84 -45.95 11.35
CA ARG A 48 17.13 -44.78 11.90
C ARG A 48 17.79 -43.46 11.50
N LEU A 49 19.12 -43.41 11.50
CA LEU A 49 19.85 -42.22 11.08
C LEU A 49 19.63 -41.94 9.58
N ARG A 50 19.68 -42.99 8.75
CA ARG A 50 19.42 -42.89 7.31
C ARG A 50 17.99 -42.45 7.01
N GLU A 51 17.01 -43.02 7.71
CA GLU A 51 15.60 -42.61 7.59
C GLU A 51 15.41 -41.15 8.01
N LYS A 52 16.01 -40.72 9.13
CA LYS A 52 15.99 -39.32 9.56
C LYS A 52 16.62 -38.39 8.52
N LYS A 53 17.73 -38.78 7.90
CA LYS A 53 18.39 -38.00 6.84
C LYS A 53 17.51 -37.89 5.58
N LEU A 54 16.88 -38.99 5.16
CA LEU A 54 15.95 -38.99 4.03
C LEU A 54 14.67 -38.20 4.33
N ALA A 55 14.20 -38.20 5.57
CA ALA A 55 13.08 -37.36 6.00
C ALA A 55 13.47 -35.88 5.98
N SER A 56 14.65 -35.51 6.51
CA SER A 56 15.11 -34.12 6.45
C SER A 56 15.36 -33.64 5.01
N GLU A 57 15.85 -34.50 4.13
CA GLU A 57 16.03 -34.17 2.71
C GLU A 57 14.70 -33.96 1.99
N ARG A 58 13.70 -34.82 2.25
CA ARG A 58 12.33 -34.63 1.74
C ARG A 58 11.74 -33.32 2.24
N ASN A 59 11.89 -33.04 3.55
CA ASN A 59 11.39 -31.80 4.14
C ASN A 59 12.07 -30.56 3.53
N ALA A 60 13.39 -30.60 3.28
CA ALA A 60 14.10 -29.52 2.60
C ALA A 60 13.55 -29.30 1.18
N LYS A 61 13.34 -30.39 0.41
CA LYS A 61 12.73 -30.31 -0.94
C LYS A 61 11.32 -29.74 -0.94
N ILE A 62 10.50 -30.10 0.06
CA ILE A 62 9.14 -29.54 0.23
C ILE A 62 9.23 -28.03 0.49
N VAL A 63 10.07 -27.63 1.46
CA VAL A 63 10.27 -26.22 1.78
C VAL A 63 10.75 -25.46 0.54
N ASP A 64 11.78 -25.95 -0.14
CA ASP A 64 12.34 -25.30 -1.33
C ASP A 64 11.31 -25.11 -2.43
N ARG A 65 10.46 -26.13 -2.69
CA ARG A 65 9.40 -26.02 -3.71
C ARG A 65 8.32 -25.00 -3.32
N VAL A 66 7.87 -25.01 -2.07
CA VAL A 66 6.90 -24.01 -1.56
C VAL A 66 7.49 -22.60 -1.62
N VAL A 67 8.75 -22.43 -1.19
CA VAL A 67 9.48 -21.14 -1.26
C VAL A 67 9.57 -20.66 -2.71
N GLN A 68 9.90 -21.55 -3.64
CA GLN A 68 10.01 -21.21 -5.06
C GLN A 68 8.67 -20.76 -5.64
N CYS A 69 7.57 -21.45 -5.33
CA CYS A 69 6.23 -21.06 -5.76
C CYS A 69 5.84 -19.69 -5.22
N VAL A 70 6.01 -19.45 -3.91
CA VAL A 70 5.72 -18.14 -3.29
C VAL A 70 6.59 -17.05 -3.91
N ARG A 71 7.89 -17.29 -4.08
CA ARG A 71 8.81 -16.33 -4.72
C ARG A 71 8.47 -16.08 -6.18
N ARG A 72 7.95 -17.06 -6.91
CA ARG A 72 7.50 -16.90 -8.29
C ARG A 72 6.32 -15.92 -8.35
N VAL A 73 5.31 -16.12 -7.51
CA VAL A 73 4.16 -15.21 -7.36
C VAL A 73 4.63 -13.79 -6.99
N GLU A 74 5.54 -13.67 -6.03
CA GLU A 74 6.10 -12.37 -5.63
C GLU A 74 6.95 -11.72 -6.71
N ARG A 75 7.69 -12.50 -7.49
CA ARG A 75 8.48 -12.01 -8.63
C ARG A 75 7.57 -11.48 -9.74
N THR A 76 6.42 -12.11 -9.99
CA THR A 76 5.42 -11.60 -10.96
C THR A 76 4.89 -10.23 -10.55
N LEU A 77 4.66 -10.02 -9.25
CA LEU A 77 4.33 -8.70 -8.68
C LEU A 77 5.54 -7.75 -8.63
N GLY A 78 6.76 -8.27 -8.75
CA GLY A 78 7.98 -7.51 -8.45
C GLY A 78 8.06 -7.08 -6.99
N ALA A 79 7.45 -7.83 -6.07
CA ALA A 79 7.59 -7.61 -4.64
C ALA A 79 9.03 -7.93 -4.23
N THR A 80 9.71 -6.96 -3.62
CA THR A 80 11.10 -7.13 -3.19
C THR A 80 11.21 -7.21 -1.69
N ASN A 81 12.01 -8.17 -1.21
CA ASN A 81 12.37 -8.25 0.19
C ASN A 81 13.20 -7.03 0.55
N VAL A 82 12.73 -6.28 1.54
CA VAL A 82 13.56 -5.26 2.17
C VAL A 82 14.52 -6.00 3.09
N ALA A 83 15.74 -6.23 2.62
CA ALA A 83 16.79 -6.76 3.48
C ALA A 83 16.94 -5.82 4.68
N MET A 84 16.58 -6.29 5.88
CA MET A 84 16.89 -5.59 7.13
C MET A 84 18.40 -5.66 7.37
N SER A 85 19.18 -4.95 6.57
CA SER A 85 20.63 -4.85 6.73
C SER A 85 21.03 -4.06 7.99
N VAL A 86 20.07 -3.53 8.75
CA VAL A 86 20.32 -2.50 9.79
C VAL A 86 20.02 -2.95 11.22
N VAL A 87 19.49 -4.17 11.46
CA VAL A 87 19.30 -4.67 12.84
C VAL A 87 20.12 -5.93 13.11
N ASN A 88 21.41 -5.88 12.80
CA ASN A 88 22.40 -6.77 13.42
C ASN A 88 22.72 -6.26 14.84
N GLY A 89 21.72 -6.37 15.72
CA GLY A 89 21.85 -6.25 17.17
C GLY A 89 21.46 -7.57 17.82
N SER A 90 22.34 -8.57 17.72
CA SER A 90 22.41 -9.76 18.59
C SER A 90 21.07 -10.36 19.09
N MET A 91 20.28 -11.01 18.23
CA MET A 91 19.39 -12.07 18.71
C MET A 91 20.13 -13.40 18.69
N GLN A 92 20.75 -13.74 19.81
CA GLN A 92 21.09 -15.12 20.14
C GLN A 92 19.78 -15.89 20.32
N THR A 93 19.44 -16.74 19.36
CA THR A 93 18.37 -17.73 19.52
C THR A 93 18.84 -18.79 20.50
N ASN A 94 18.42 -18.68 21.76
CA ASN A 94 18.56 -19.74 22.75
C ASN A 94 17.73 -20.96 22.31
N GLY A 95 18.40 -22.07 22.04
CA GLY A 95 17.76 -23.36 21.75
C GLY A 95 17.05 -23.91 22.99
N GLY A 96 15.72 -23.78 23.02
CA GLY A 96 14.82 -24.42 23.97
C GLY A 96 14.25 -25.72 23.40
N GLY A 97 14.28 -26.79 24.20
CA GLY A 97 13.94 -28.16 23.79
C GLY A 97 12.46 -28.37 23.38
N VAL A 98 12.27 -29.15 22.33
CA VAL A 98 10.97 -29.58 21.80
C VAL A 98 10.44 -30.77 22.61
N VAL A 99 9.27 -30.59 23.24
CA VAL A 99 8.45 -31.66 23.82
C VAL A 99 7.57 -32.22 22.71
N ALA A 100 7.64 -33.53 22.47
CA ALA A 100 6.89 -34.21 21.42
C ALA A 100 5.42 -34.41 21.82
N GLY A 101 4.51 -33.64 21.22
CA GLY A 101 3.07 -33.86 21.21
C GLY A 101 2.61 -34.39 19.85
N ASN A 102 1.86 -35.49 19.83
CA ASN A 102 1.31 -36.10 18.62
C ASN A 102 0.06 -35.33 18.14
N SER A 103 0.22 -34.49 17.11
CA SER A 103 -0.87 -34.13 16.19
C SER A 103 -0.28 -33.81 14.82
N THR A 104 -0.92 -34.27 13.74
CA THR A 104 -0.44 -34.09 12.36
C THR A 104 -0.33 -32.62 11.95
N SER A 105 -1.06 -31.70 12.59
CA SER A 105 -0.97 -30.25 12.33
C SER A 105 0.27 -29.57 12.94
N GLU A 106 0.93 -30.19 13.93
CA GLU A 106 2.18 -29.66 14.51
C GLU A 106 3.38 -29.90 13.58
N HIS A 107 3.31 -30.90 12.69
CA HIS A 107 4.46 -31.25 11.85
C HIS A 107 4.75 -30.20 10.78
N THR A 108 3.71 -29.65 10.14
CA THR A 108 3.83 -28.60 9.12
C THR A 108 4.33 -27.28 9.71
N LYS A 109 3.88 -26.91 10.92
CA LYS A 109 4.38 -25.72 11.64
C LYS A 109 5.88 -25.78 11.91
N ASN A 110 6.39 -26.96 12.24
CA ASN A 110 7.82 -27.17 12.48
C ASN A 110 8.67 -27.16 11.20
N LEU A 111 8.06 -27.43 10.04
CA LEU A 111 8.77 -27.51 8.76
C LEU A 111 9.35 -26.13 8.36
N PHE A 112 8.58 -25.07 8.57
CA PHE A 112 8.92 -23.71 8.13
C PHE A 112 9.51 -22.83 9.23
N HIS A 113 9.62 -23.31 10.46
CA HIS A 113 10.08 -22.51 11.59
C HIS A 113 11.52 -21.99 11.41
N ASN A 114 12.36 -22.72 10.67
CA ASN A 114 13.74 -22.32 10.35
C ASN A 114 13.85 -21.39 9.13
N HIS A 115 12.74 -21.10 8.47
CA HIS A 115 12.68 -20.26 7.26
C HIS A 115 11.75 -19.06 7.51
N PRO A 116 12.17 -18.08 8.33
CA PRO A 116 11.32 -16.92 8.66
C PRO A 116 11.02 -15.99 7.47
N ILE A 117 11.60 -16.24 6.29
CA ILE A 117 11.55 -15.36 5.10
C ILE A 117 10.89 -16.11 3.93
N LEU A 118 9.64 -16.54 4.09
CA LEU A 118 8.87 -17.15 3.00
C LEU A 118 8.17 -16.12 2.14
N LEU A 119 7.53 -15.16 2.79
CA LEU A 119 6.89 -14.04 2.13
C LEU A 119 7.80 -12.82 2.17
N ALA A 120 7.68 -11.95 1.18
CA ALA A 120 8.36 -10.67 1.16
C ALA A 120 8.09 -9.93 2.47
N GLN A 121 9.18 -9.58 3.16
CA GLN A 121 9.14 -8.79 4.38
C GLN A 121 9.45 -7.34 4.02
N GLY A 122 8.53 -6.47 4.40
CA GLY A 122 8.61 -5.04 4.21
C GLY A 122 9.18 -4.31 5.41
N TRP A 123 9.18 -2.98 5.34
CA TRP A 123 9.45 -2.14 6.49
C TRP A 123 8.28 -2.20 7.46
N LYS A 124 8.54 -2.52 8.72
CA LYS A 124 7.55 -2.44 9.80
C LYS A 124 7.62 -1.05 10.43
N LEU A 125 6.54 -0.30 10.31
CA LEU A 125 6.44 1.10 10.69
C LEU A 125 5.21 1.29 11.57
N GLN A 126 5.21 2.35 12.37
CA GLN A 126 4.03 2.73 13.16
C GLN A 126 3.53 4.07 12.65
N ALA A 127 2.21 4.18 12.45
CA ALA A 127 1.61 5.46 12.12
C ALA A 127 1.66 6.39 13.34
N THR A 128 2.11 7.62 13.14
CA THR A 128 2.22 8.62 14.20
C THR A 128 1.49 9.88 13.77
N SER A 129 0.57 10.35 14.61
CA SER A 129 0.05 11.70 14.46
C SER A 129 1.16 12.67 14.87
N ILE A 130 1.58 13.52 13.93
CA ILE A 130 2.59 14.55 14.20
C ILE A 130 1.93 15.93 14.20
N HIS A 131 2.48 16.84 15.01
CA HIS A 131 1.98 18.21 15.07
C HIS A 131 2.52 18.99 13.87
N GLY A 132 1.64 19.57 13.05
CA GLY A 132 2.01 20.66 12.15
C GLY A 132 1.68 20.47 10.67
N GLU A 133 1.50 19.25 10.16
CA GLU A 133 1.19 19.01 8.73
C GLU A 133 0.78 17.53 8.52
N GLY A 134 -0.44 17.17 8.94
CA GLY A 134 -1.04 15.87 8.61
C GLY A 134 -0.47 14.62 9.27
N ASP A 135 -1.04 13.48 8.89
CA ASP A 135 -0.65 12.18 9.44
C ASP A 135 0.51 11.60 8.67
N LYS A 136 1.50 11.09 9.40
CA LYS A 136 2.72 10.57 8.81
C LYS A 136 3.09 9.21 9.36
N ILE A 137 3.67 8.41 8.49
CA ILE A 137 4.44 7.23 8.84
C ILE A 137 5.84 7.74 9.19
N ALA A 138 6.22 7.65 10.46
CA ALA A 138 7.56 7.99 10.88
C ALA A 138 8.55 7.00 10.24
N LEU A 139 9.43 7.50 9.40
CA LEU A 139 10.48 6.69 8.78
C LEU A 139 11.74 6.76 9.64
N PRO A 140 12.31 5.61 10.06
CA PRO A 140 13.68 5.57 10.52
C PRO A 140 14.63 6.22 9.48
N PRO A 141 15.64 7.00 9.90
CA PRO A 141 16.60 7.64 9.00
C PRO A 141 17.26 6.66 8.01
N SER A 142 17.48 5.41 8.47
CA SER A 142 18.04 4.34 7.66
C SER A 142 17.15 3.85 6.52
N ILE A 143 15.84 4.11 6.54
CA ILE A 143 14.93 3.71 5.46
C ILE A 143 15.07 4.66 4.27
N LEU A 144 15.13 5.97 4.52
CA LEU A 144 15.40 6.94 3.47
C LEU A 144 16.79 6.71 2.88
N GLU A 145 17.78 6.44 3.73
CA GLU A 145 19.12 6.04 3.28
C GLU A 145 19.07 4.73 2.50
N ALA A 146 18.35 3.70 2.95
CA ALA A 146 18.23 2.43 2.22
C ALA A 146 17.52 2.57 0.87
N LEU A 147 16.46 3.39 0.80
CA LEU A 147 15.73 3.71 -0.42
C LEU A 147 16.61 4.46 -1.43
N THR A 148 17.48 5.35 -0.94
CA THR A 148 18.34 6.19 -1.80
C THR A 148 19.71 5.59 -2.11
N SER A 149 20.24 4.72 -1.24
CA SER A 149 21.64 4.27 -1.28
C SER A 149 21.82 2.83 -1.76
N ASN A 150 20.85 1.94 -1.54
CA ASN A 150 21.07 0.49 -1.72
C ASN A 150 20.49 -0.09 -3.02
N ASN A 151 19.70 0.63 -3.81
CA ASN A 151 19.08 0.05 -5.00
C ASN A 151 19.20 0.94 -6.24
N SER A 152 20.21 0.68 -7.07
CA SER A 152 20.27 1.17 -8.45
C SER A 152 19.12 0.66 -9.34
N SER A 153 18.27 -0.25 -8.85
CA SER A 153 17.11 -0.79 -9.57
C SER A 153 15.76 -0.24 -9.10
N LEU A 154 15.68 0.38 -7.92
CA LEU A 154 14.46 1.03 -7.42
C LEU A 154 14.54 2.49 -7.81
N ASP A 155 14.30 2.77 -9.09
CA ASP A 155 14.07 4.14 -9.49
C ASP A 155 12.64 4.53 -9.08
N PRO A 156 12.47 5.43 -8.09
CA PRO A 156 11.15 5.83 -7.61
C PRO A 156 10.32 6.51 -8.70
N TRP A 157 10.97 7.05 -9.73
CA TRP A 157 10.34 7.77 -10.85
C TRP A 157 10.10 6.90 -12.08
N GLY A 158 10.48 5.62 -12.04
CA GLY A 158 10.18 4.69 -13.10
C GLY A 158 11.01 4.86 -14.38
N SER A 159 12.21 5.47 -14.35
CA SER A 159 13.12 5.50 -15.52
C SER A 159 13.68 4.11 -15.88
N GLY A 160 13.34 3.07 -15.10
CA GLY A 160 13.47 1.68 -15.52
C GLY A 160 12.65 1.38 -16.79
N ARG A 161 12.91 0.23 -17.41
CA ARG A 161 12.35 -0.19 -18.72
C ARG A 161 10.83 -0.03 -18.90
N ASN A 162 10.05 0.09 -17.82
CA ASN A 162 8.60 0.08 -17.86
C ASN A 162 7.94 1.46 -17.61
N GLY A 163 8.68 2.53 -17.25
CA GLY A 163 8.09 3.86 -17.10
C GLY A 163 7.06 4.01 -15.97
N ARG A 164 6.92 3.02 -15.08
CA ARG A 164 5.88 2.99 -14.04
C ARG A 164 6.43 3.47 -12.70
N PRO A 165 5.67 4.28 -11.95
CA PRO A 165 6.07 4.72 -10.62
C PRO A 165 6.15 3.53 -9.67
N LEU A 166 7.04 3.63 -8.68
CA LEU A 166 7.17 2.62 -7.63
C LEU A 166 5.86 2.50 -6.84
N ALA A 167 5.37 1.27 -6.70
CA ALA A 167 4.21 0.93 -5.91
C ALA A 167 4.61 0.24 -4.60
N PHE A 168 3.69 0.23 -3.64
CA PHE A 168 3.85 -0.40 -2.34
C PHE A 168 2.60 -1.17 -1.98
N ARG A 169 2.77 -2.36 -1.40
CA ARG A 169 1.75 -3.02 -0.60
C ARG A 169 1.89 -2.55 0.83
N ILE A 170 0.80 -2.07 1.40
CA ILE A 170 0.73 -1.47 2.73
C ILE A 170 -0.30 -2.29 3.51
N GLY A 171 0.14 -3.02 4.53
CA GLY A 171 -0.74 -3.90 5.30
C GLY A 171 -0.62 -3.69 6.80
N VAL A 172 -1.73 -3.70 7.52
CA VAL A 172 -1.76 -3.77 8.99
C VAL A 172 -1.53 -5.21 9.41
N LEU A 173 -0.44 -5.46 10.14
CA LEU A 173 -0.08 -6.81 10.57
C LEU A 173 -1.11 -7.39 11.55
N ASP A 174 -1.49 -8.64 11.33
CA ASP A 174 -2.36 -9.38 12.24
C ASP A 174 -1.53 -9.90 13.44
N PRO A 175 -1.79 -9.45 14.69
CA PRO A 175 -1.06 -9.91 15.88
C PRO A 175 -1.36 -11.37 16.23
N GLU A 176 -2.44 -11.94 15.72
CA GLU A 176 -2.79 -13.36 15.88
C GLU A 176 -2.16 -14.25 14.80
N TYR A 177 -1.39 -13.69 13.86
CA TYR A 177 -0.70 -14.49 12.85
C TYR A 177 0.39 -15.36 13.51
N THR A 178 0.05 -16.63 13.75
CA THR A 178 0.94 -17.58 14.46
C THR A 178 2.10 -18.12 13.63
N GLY A 179 2.15 -17.82 12.33
CA GLY A 179 3.21 -18.25 11.41
C GLY A 179 2.68 -18.97 10.17
N PHE A 180 3.58 -19.25 9.24
CA PHE A 180 3.29 -19.87 7.95
C PHE A 180 3.33 -21.41 8.02
N PRO A 181 2.43 -22.13 7.32
CA PRO A 181 1.24 -21.63 6.64
C PRO A 181 0.07 -21.45 7.63
N ALA A 182 -0.62 -20.31 7.57
CA ALA A 182 -1.79 -20.03 8.40
C ALA A 182 -3.10 -20.40 7.70
N SER A 183 -3.20 -20.13 6.40
CA SER A 183 -4.43 -20.27 5.62
C SER A 183 -4.73 -21.71 5.24
N GLU A 184 -6.01 -22.01 5.01
CA GLU A 184 -6.43 -23.37 4.63
C GLU A 184 -5.98 -23.72 3.22
N LYS A 185 -6.07 -22.77 2.28
CA LYS A 185 -5.60 -22.98 0.90
C LYS A 185 -4.09 -23.19 0.86
N MET A 186 -3.31 -22.42 1.62
CA MET A 186 -1.87 -22.59 1.68
C MET A 186 -1.47 -23.91 2.36
N LYS A 187 -2.20 -24.36 3.39
CA LYS A 187 -1.98 -25.69 3.99
C LYS A 187 -2.25 -26.82 3.00
N ALA A 188 -3.37 -26.75 2.27
CA ALA A 188 -3.70 -27.73 1.23
C ALA A 188 -2.65 -27.75 0.12
N PHE A 189 -2.15 -26.58 -0.28
CA PHE A 189 -1.05 -26.46 -1.23
C PHE A 189 0.25 -27.13 -0.72
N VAL A 190 0.64 -26.86 0.53
CA VAL A 190 1.81 -27.50 1.15
C VAL A 190 1.64 -29.02 1.23
N GLU A 191 0.44 -29.51 1.51
CA GLU A 191 0.13 -30.94 1.54
C GLU A 191 0.25 -31.58 0.16
N SER A 192 -0.30 -30.95 -0.88
CA SER A 192 -0.15 -31.39 -2.28
C SER A 192 1.33 -31.46 -2.69
N VAL A 193 2.13 -30.44 -2.40
CA VAL A 193 3.58 -30.45 -2.65
C VAL A 193 4.28 -31.56 -1.86
N THR A 194 3.82 -31.84 -0.65
CA THR A 194 4.34 -32.93 0.20
C THR A 194 4.09 -34.28 -0.44
N GLU A 195 2.87 -34.52 -0.93
CA GLU A 195 2.50 -35.76 -1.63
C GLU A 195 3.35 -35.95 -2.89
N ASP A 196 3.51 -34.91 -3.72
CA ASP A 196 4.30 -34.95 -4.95
C ASP A 196 5.78 -35.28 -4.69
N VAL A 197 6.38 -34.67 -3.66
CA VAL A 197 7.77 -34.95 -3.28
C VAL A 197 7.91 -36.38 -2.77
N VAL A 198 6.92 -36.88 -2.00
CA VAL A 198 6.93 -38.27 -1.53
C VAL A 198 6.82 -39.25 -2.70
N VAL A 199 5.89 -39.05 -3.63
CA VAL A 199 5.72 -39.89 -4.83
C VAL A 199 7.00 -39.88 -5.68
N SER A 200 7.57 -38.71 -5.95
CA SER A 200 8.80 -38.55 -6.72
C SER A 200 9.99 -39.26 -6.04
N SER A 201 10.10 -39.15 -4.72
CA SER A 201 11.17 -39.82 -3.96
C SER A 201 11.04 -41.35 -3.98
N GLN A 202 9.81 -41.88 -3.93
CA GLN A 202 9.56 -43.32 -4.01
C GLN A 202 9.91 -43.87 -5.41
N GLN A 203 9.57 -43.13 -6.45
CA GLN A 203 9.93 -43.48 -7.83
C GLN A 203 11.45 -43.51 -8.03
N GLN A 204 12.19 -42.53 -7.49
CA GLN A 204 13.66 -42.52 -7.55
C GLN A 204 14.28 -43.72 -6.84
N VAL A 205 13.76 -44.11 -5.66
CA VAL A 205 14.24 -45.29 -4.93
C VAL A 205 13.93 -46.59 -5.67
N ALA A 206 12.74 -46.70 -6.28
CA ALA A 206 12.35 -47.85 -7.09
C ALA A 206 13.21 -47.97 -8.37
N ALA A 207 13.56 -46.85 -9.01
CA ALA A 207 14.46 -46.84 -10.17
C ALA A 207 15.89 -47.28 -9.77
N ALA A 208 16.39 -46.79 -8.63
CA ALA A 208 17.72 -47.15 -8.14
C ALA A 208 17.85 -48.64 -7.73
N SER A 209 16.76 -49.29 -7.31
CA SER A 209 16.78 -50.71 -6.93
C SER A 209 16.68 -51.67 -8.12
N ASN A 210 16.11 -51.24 -9.25
CA ASN A 210 16.04 -52.03 -10.48
C ASN A 210 17.28 -51.91 -11.39
N GLY A 211 18.18 -50.95 -11.11
CA GLY A 211 19.47 -50.79 -11.80
C GLY A 211 20.53 -51.77 -11.29
N GLN A 212 20.42 -53.06 -11.63
CA GLN A 212 21.48 -54.04 -11.34
C GLN A 212 22.79 -53.71 -12.09
N SER A 213 23.81 -53.37 -11.30
CA SER A 213 25.19 -53.85 -11.45
C SER A 213 25.94 -53.53 -12.76
N SER A 214 26.47 -52.31 -12.88
CA SER A 214 27.82 -52.15 -13.46
C SER A 214 28.68 -51.31 -12.52
N SER A 215 29.52 -52.01 -11.78
CA SER A 215 30.49 -51.48 -10.84
C SER A 215 31.69 -50.90 -11.58
N ALA A 216 31.90 -49.59 -11.49
CA ALA A 216 33.23 -49.00 -11.57
C ALA A 216 33.26 -47.73 -10.72
N ILE A 217 33.91 -47.88 -9.58
CA ILE A 217 34.29 -46.83 -8.64
C ILE A 217 35.17 -45.83 -9.40
N SER A 218 34.70 -44.60 -9.59
CA SER A 218 35.58 -43.46 -9.73
C SER A 218 35.13 -42.38 -8.76
N SER A 219 35.90 -42.29 -7.68
CA SER A 219 35.99 -41.12 -6.82
C SER A 219 36.68 -40.01 -7.62
N ASN A 220 35.89 -39.18 -8.30
CA ASN A 220 36.25 -37.80 -8.62
C ASN A 220 35.25 -36.95 -7.84
N ASP A 221 35.66 -36.35 -6.73
CA ASP A 221 36.26 -35.01 -6.70
C ASP A 221 35.42 -34.01 -7.50
N ASN A 222 34.72 -33.18 -6.71
CA ASN A 222 34.49 -31.75 -6.85
C ASN A 222 34.78 -31.11 -8.22
N ASP A 223 33.90 -30.18 -8.57
CA ASP A 223 34.01 -29.20 -9.65
C ASP A 223 33.27 -29.58 -10.93
N GLU A 224 31.93 -29.54 -10.86
CA GLU A 224 31.09 -29.04 -11.95
C GLU A 224 29.68 -28.79 -11.40
N ILE A 225 29.53 -27.80 -10.53
CA ILE A 225 28.26 -27.06 -10.42
C ILE A 225 28.19 -26.23 -11.71
N MET A 226 27.84 -26.92 -12.80
CA MET A 226 27.37 -26.29 -14.01
C MET A 226 26.08 -25.58 -13.63
N SER A 227 26.11 -24.27 -13.81
CA SER A 227 25.00 -23.34 -13.72
C SER A 227 23.85 -23.83 -14.60
N GLU A 228 22.94 -24.60 -14.03
CA GLU A 228 21.60 -24.82 -14.58
C GLU A 228 20.74 -23.57 -14.34
N ASP A 229 21.16 -22.43 -14.90
CA ASP A 229 20.22 -21.41 -15.40
C ASP A 229 19.66 -21.92 -16.74
N SER A 230 19.24 -23.19 -16.77
CA SER A 230 18.37 -23.65 -17.82
C SER A 230 17.03 -23.03 -17.49
N ASP A 231 16.75 -21.89 -18.12
CA ASP A 231 15.43 -21.32 -18.36
C ASP A 231 14.57 -22.35 -19.10
N ASN A 232 14.37 -23.52 -18.48
CA ASN A 232 13.31 -24.43 -18.82
C ASN A 232 12.07 -23.74 -18.29
N ASP A 233 11.63 -22.75 -19.07
CA ASP A 233 10.27 -22.23 -19.12
C ASP A 233 9.37 -23.43 -19.44
N ASN A 234 9.27 -24.33 -18.47
CA ASN A 234 8.22 -25.30 -18.41
C ASN A 234 6.96 -24.45 -18.53
N ASP A 235 6.21 -24.66 -19.61
CA ASP A 235 4.83 -24.23 -19.76
C ASP A 235 4.02 -24.88 -18.64
N GLU A 236 4.29 -24.51 -17.38
CA GLU A 236 3.47 -24.85 -16.24
C GLU A 236 2.08 -24.36 -16.59
N ASP A 237 1.13 -25.29 -16.50
CA ASP A 237 -0.25 -25.03 -16.87
C ASP A 237 -0.71 -23.76 -16.14
N ALA A 238 -1.28 -22.80 -16.88
CA ALA A 238 -1.75 -21.53 -16.31
C ALA A 238 -2.71 -21.74 -15.11
N GLU A 239 -3.36 -22.91 -15.06
CA GLU A 239 -4.17 -23.37 -13.93
C GLU A 239 -3.35 -23.59 -12.65
N GLU A 240 -2.15 -24.18 -12.72
CA GLU A 240 -1.28 -24.41 -11.56
C GLU A 240 -0.83 -23.06 -10.97
N ILE A 241 -0.42 -22.11 -11.81
CA ILE A 241 -0.05 -20.76 -11.38
C ILE A 241 -1.23 -20.06 -10.70
N SER A 242 -2.44 -20.19 -11.24
CA SER A 242 -3.66 -19.64 -10.64
C SER A 242 -3.90 -20.20 -9.23
N THR A 243 -3.74 -21.51 -9.03
CA THR A 243 -3.87 -22.11 -7.69
C THR A 243 -2.81 -21.63 -6.71
N HIS A 244 -1.58 -21.38 -7.17
CA HIS A 244 -0.52 -20.80 -6.35
C HIS A 244 -0.84 -19.36 -5.93
N ILE A 245 -1.36 -18.55 -6.86
CA ILE A 245 -1.78 -17.17 -6.58
C ILE A 245 -2.93 -17.15 -5.56
N ASP A 246 -3.92 -18.02 -5.73
CA ASP A 246 -5.06 -18.14 -4.81
C ASP A 246 -4.63 -18.53 -3.39
N ALA A 247 -3.74 -19.51 -3.26
CA ALA A 247 -3.18 -19.90 -1.96
C ALA A 247 -2.36 -18.76 -1.34
N TYR A 248 -1.58 -18.05 -2.15
CA TYR A 248 -0.79 -16.89 -1.72
C TYR A 248 -1.66 -15.74 -1.20
N LEU A 249 -2.70 -15.35 -1.95
CA LEU A 249 -3.62 -14.29 -1.54
C LEU A 249 -4.39 -14.67 -0.26
N ASP A 250 -4.78 -15.93 -0.12
CA ASP A 250 -5.41 -16.44 1.10
C ASP A 250 -4.44 -16.45 2.30
N GLU A 251 -3.14 -16.70 2.08
CA GLU A 251 -2.14 -16.53 3.14
C GLU A 251 -1.95 -15.05 3.52
N LEU A 252 -1.96 -14.13 2.54
CA LEU A 252 -1.88 -12.69 2.83
C LEU A 252 -3.08 -12.20 3.64
N SER A 253 -4.28 -12.77 3.44
CA SER A 253 -5.48 -12.46 4.23
C SER A 253 -5.38 -12.89 5.70
N HIS A 254 -4.47 -13.83 6.00
CA HIS A 254 -4.19 -14.26 7.37
C HIS A 254 -3.04 -13.48 7.99
N ARG A 255 -2.08 -13.01 7.17
CA ARG A 255 -0.95 -12.19 7.62
C ARG A 255 -1.36 -10.76 7.97
N TYR A 256 -2.28 -10.19 7.19
CA TYR A 256 -2.73 -8.81 7.37
C TYR A 256 -4.20 -8.76 7.78
N ILE A 257 -4.54 -7.89 8.73
CA ILE A 257 -5.94 -7.59 9.09
C ILE A 257 -6.61 -6.85 7.93
N SER A 258 -5.86 -5.95 7.33
CA SER A 258 -6.22 -5.16 6.17
C SER A 258 -4.95 -4.86 5.39
N TYR A 259 -5.04 -4.81 4.07
CA TYR A 259 -3.97 -4.26 3.25
C TYR A 259 -4.55 -3.54 2.04
N THR A 260 -3.79 -2.59 1.54
CA THR A 260 -4.09 -1.82 0.33
C THR A 260 -2.79 -1.58 -0.43
N HIS A 261 -2.89 -0.96 -1.59
CA HIS A 261 -1.75 -0.58 -2.42
C HIS A 261 -1.73 0.92 -2.64
N GLY A 262 -0.53 1.47 -2.68
CA GLY A 262 -0.31 2.88 -3.00
C GLY A 262 0.94 3.07 -3.84
N THR A 263 1.08 4.24 -4.46
CA THR A 263 2.33 4.61 -5.16
C THR A 263 2.98 5.82 -4.53
N VAL A 264 4.27 6.04 -4.82
CA VAL A 264 5.02 7.23 -4.37
C VAL A 264 4.26 8.54 -4.65
N VAL A 265 3.48 8.62 -5.72
CA VAL A 265 2.72 9.82 -6.11
C VAL A 265 1.63 10.19 -5.10
N GLU A 266 1.13 9.20 -4.35
CA GLU A 266 0.10 9.41 -3.33
C GLU A 266 0.70 9.87 -2.00
N PHE A 267 1.99 9.64 -1.79
CA PHE A 267 2.71 9.97 -0.56
C PHE A 267 3.38 11.34 -0.67
N THR A 268 3.02 12.28 0.22
CA THR A 268 3.75 13.54 0.36
C THR A 268 4.95 13.32 1.26
N GLN A 269 6.16 13.50 0.73
CA GLN A 269 7.40 13.42 1.50
C GLN A 269 7.76 14.82 2.04
N GLU A 270 7.88 14.92 3.36
CA GLU A 270 8.50 16.05 4.04
C GLU A 270 9.71 15.53 4.85
N ASP A 271 10.62 16.40 5.25
CA ASP A 271 11.90 16.01 5.85
C ASP A 271 11.73 15.03 7.02
N GLY A 272 12.10 13.76 6.80
CA GLY A 272 12.11 12.69 7.79
C GLY A 272 10.78 11.93 8.02
N CYS A 273 9.69 12.26 7.30
CA CYS A 273 8.40 11.60 7.48
C CYS A 273 7.65 11.45 6.14
N VAL A 274 6.90 10.36 5.97
CA VAL A 274 6.05 10.14 4.78
C VAL A 274 4.59 10.25 5.15
N GLY A 275 3.85 11.20 4.57
CA GLY A 275 2.44 11.42 4.88
C GLY A 275 1.58 10.20 4.52
N LEU A 276 0.82 9.64 5.46
CA LEU A 276 -0.16 8.59 5.19
C LEU A 276 -1.45 9.25 4.68
N PRO A 277 -1.81 9.08 3.40
CA PRO A 277 -3.00 9.72 2.85
C PRO A 277 -4.27 9.21 3.55
N GLU A 278 -5.21 10.10 3.86
CA GLU A 278 -6.53 9.74 4.41
C GLU A 278 -7.20 8.57 3.65
N PRO A 279 -7.14 8.50 2.29
CA PRO A 279 -7.73 7.40 1.57
C PRO A 279 -7.03 6.05 1.78
N ILE A 280 -5.73 6.03 2.14
CA ILE A 280 -4.99 4.82 2.51
C ILE A 280 -5.31 4.47 3.97
N ALA A 281 -5.28 5.45 4.88
CA ALA A 281 -5.62 5.23 6.28
C ALA A 281 -7.03 4.63 6.44
N ARG A 282 -8.02 5.18 5.72
CA ARG A 282 -9.38 4.62 5.70
C ARG A 282 -9.42 3.19 5.17
N ALA A 283 -8.71 2.90 4.08
CA ALA A 283 -8.64 1.54 3.53
C ALA A 283 -7.97 0.55 4.49
N LEU A 284 -7.03 1.02 5.33
CA LEU A 284 -6.42 0.21 6.37
C LEU A 284 -7.33 0.03 7.59
N LEU A 285 -8.19 1.00 7.91
CA LEU A 285 -9.12 0.89 9.05
C LEU A 285 -10.36 0.07 8.74
N GLN A 286 -10.84 0.15 7.50
CA GLN A 286 -11.95 -0.68 7.05
C GLN A 286 -11.40 -2.08 6.79
N GLN A 287 -11.89 -3.07 7.56
CA GLN A 287 -11.64 -4.46 7.19
C GLN A 287 -12.29 -4.70 5.85
N ASN A 288 -11.42 -4.79 4.84
CA ASN A 288 -11.87 -4.82 3.47
C ASN A 288 -12.37 -6.23 3.16
N SER A 289 -13.66 -6.47 3.48
CA SER A 289 -14.35 -7.76 3.32
C SER A 289 -14.16 -8.31 1.90
N HIS A 290 -14.11 -7.42 0.91
CA HIS A 290 -13.98 -7.75 -0.51
C HIS A 290 -12.53 -8.00 -0.97
N SER A 291 -11.51 -7.48 -0.26
CA SER A 291 -10.10 -7.67 -0.63
C SER A 291 -9.54 -9.00 -0.16
N LEU A 292 -10.01 -9.47 1.00
CA LEU A 292 -9.38 -10.58 1.73
C LEU A 292 -10.15 -11.90 1.67
N GLY A 293 -11.33 -11.92 1.05
CA GLY A 293 -12.15 -13.13 0.89
C GLY A 293 -12.63 -13.77 2.20
N ARG A 294 -12.28 -13.18 3.35
CA ARG A 294 -12.57 -13.70 4.69
C ARG A 294 -13.80 -12.96 5.22
N ILE A 295 -14.98 -13.54 5.04
CA ILE A 295 -16.18 -13.14 5.76
C ILE A 295 -15.98 -13.57 7.22
N ARG A 296 -15.27 -12.77 8.01
CA ARG A 296 -15.24 -12.94 9.47
C ARG A 296 -16.59 -12.43 10.00
N SER A 297 -17.15 -13.13 10.98
CA SER A 297 -18.34 -12.67 11.70
C SER A 297 -18.16 -11.24 12.21
N ASP A 298 -19.24 -10.46 12.21
CA ASP A 298 -19.29 -9.01 12.51
C ASP A 298 -18.58 -8.59 13.81
N GLU A 299 -18.43 -9.48 14.79
CA GLU A 299 -17.71 -9.20 16.03
C GLU A 299 -16.22 -8.81 15.83
N SER A 300 -15.64 -9.09 14.66
CA SER A 300 -14.23 -8.79 14.37
C SER A 300 -13.96 -7.43 13.73
N LEU A 301 -15.00 -6.65 13.36
CA LEU A 301 -14.85 -5.36 12.69
C LEU A 301 -14.12 -4.29 13.54
N ASN A 302 -14.09 -4.45 14.86
CA ASN A 302 -13.41 -3.54 15.80
C ASN A 302 -11.99 -3.98 16.19
N ARG A 303 -11.35 -4.86 15.41
CA ARG A 303 -10.07 -5.46 15.78
C ARG A 303 -8.85 -4.55 15.58
N ILE A 304 -8.98 -3.48 14.78
CA ILE A 304 -7.89 -2.52 14.57
C ILE A 304 -8.08 -1.37 15.57
N PRO A 305 -7.24 -1.26 16.63
CA PRO A 305 -7.27 -0.10 17.49
C PRO A 305 -7.01 1.16 16.67
N ILE A 306 -7.84 2.17 16.91
CA ILE A 306 -7.84 3.43 16.17
C ILE A 306 -7.18 4.50 17.01
N LYS A 307 -6.27 5.25 16.39
CA LYS A 307 -5.72 6.48 16.93
C LYS A 307 -6.23 7.64 16.09
N ARG A 308 -7.00 8.55 16.70
CA ARG A 308 -7.45 9.78 16.04
C ARG A 308 -6.33 10.80 16.02
N THR A 309 -6.26 11.57 14.94
CA THR A 309 -5.14 12.47 14.71
C THR A 309 -5.43 13.86 15.24
N VAL A 310 -4.38 14.58 15.65
CA VAL A 310 -4.51 15.83 16.39
C VAL A 310 -4.42 17.01 15.42
N ASP A 311 -5.43 17.87 15.41
CA ASP A 311 -5.38 19.12 14.65
C ASP A 311 -4.40 20.09 15.34
N PRO A 312 -3.29 20.48 14.69
CA PRO A 312 -2.33 21.41 15.28
C PRO A 312 -2.99 22.75 15.67
N ALA A 313 -4.00 23.22 14.95
CA ALA A 313 -4.70 24.47 15.26
C ALA A 313 -5.53 24.41 16.56
N SER A 314 -5.91 23.22 17.01
CA SER A 314 -6.65 23.04 18.26
C SER A 314 -5.77 23.16 19.51
N SER A 315 -4.46 22.97 19.37
CA SER A 315 -3.51 22.94 20.48
C SER A 315 -3.06 24.32 20.96
N SER A 316 -3.28 25.40 20.18
CA SER A 316 -2.90 26.77 20.56
C SER A 316 -3.85 27.45 21.53
N ASN A 317 -5.05 26.91 21.79
CA ASN A 317 -6.06 27.57 22.63
C ASN A 317 -6.07 27.11 24.11
N SER A 318 -5.23 26.16 24.51
CA SER A 318 -5.27 25.58 25.87
C SER A 318 -4.08 25.95 26.78
N SER A 319 -3.23 26.91 26.39
CA SER A 319 -2.00 27.24 27.13
C SER A 319 -1.89 28.70 27.61
N SER A 320 -2.97 29.29 28.11
CA SER A 320 -2.90 30.56 28.85
C SER A 320 -3.71 30.56 30.15
N SER A 321 -3.20 29.88 31.17
CA SER A 321 -3.44 30.23 32.57
C SER A 321 -2.22 29.79 33.40
N PRO A 322 -1.27 30.70 33.68
CA PRO A 322 -0.23 30.42 34.66
C PRO A 322 -0.84 30.58 36.05
N ASP A 323 -0.86 29.49 36.81
CA ASP A 323 -1.04 29.52 38.26
C ASP A 323 0.02 30.42 38.89
N ILE A 324 -0.41 31.57 39.43
CA ILE A 324 0.36 32.33 40.42
C ILE A 324 -0.32 32.14 41.77
N VAL A 325 0.39 31.46 42.66
CA VAL A 325 0.04 31.31 44.08
C VAL A 325 0.63 32.48 44.87
N ASP A 326 -0.19 32.99 45.79
CA ASP A 326 0.10 33.74 47.03
C ASP A 326 0.34 35.27 47.03
N GLY A 327 -0.43 35.95 47.89
CA GLY A 327 0.03 37.15 48.61
C GLY A 327 -0.94 38.34 48.70
N ALA A 328 -1.70 38.41 49.80
CA ALA A 328 -2.61 39.47 50.21
C ALA A 328 -2.10 40.94 50.08
N LYS A 329 -2.98 41.85 49.61
CA LYS A 329 -3.44 43.04 50.37
C LYS A 329 -4.49 43.86 49.59
N GLU A 330 -5.44 44.36 50.38
CA GLU A 330 -6.46 45.36 50.08
C GLU A 330 -5.89 46.56 49.30
N ASP A 331 -6.58 47.04 48.26
CA ASP A 331 -7.24 48.35 48.33
C ASP A 331 -8.17 48.61 47.13
N ASN A 332 -9.14 49.48 47.39
CA ASN A 332 -10.26 49.89 46.55
C ASN A 332 -9.85 50.51 45.20
N SER A 333 -10.54 50.12 44.12
CA SER A 333 -11.01 51.10 43.13
C SER A 333 -12.22 50.57 42.38
N GLU A 334 -13.31 51.34 42.49
CA GLU A 334 -14.53 51.22 41.71
C GLU A 334 -14.22 51.48 40.22
N GLY A 335 -14.72 50.61 39.34
CA GLY A 335 -14.47 50.73 37.90
C GLY A 335 -15.28 49.75 37.07
N ASP A 336 -16.56 50.07 36.90
CA ASP A 336 -17.38 49.81 35.70
C ASP A 336 -17.51 48.34 35.25
N ALA A 337 -18.44 47.62 35.87
CA ALA A 337 -18.89 46.31 35.45
C ALA A 337 -19.94 46.44 34.33
N MET A 338 -19.56 46.13 33.09
CA MET A 338 -20.51 45.77 32.04
C MET A 338 -20.94 44.32 32.28
N ASP A 339 -22.13 44.21 32.85
CA ASP A 339 -22.86 42.99 33.15
C ASP A 339 -23.21 42.23 31.85
N ILE A 340 -22.36 41.30 31.42
CA ILE A 340 -22.69 40.36 30.34
C ILE A 340 -23.36 39.16 30.98
N VAL A 341 -24.68 39.16 30.88
CA VAL A 341 -25.58 38.07 31.26
C VAL A 341 -25.15 36.77 30.56
N PRO A 342 -24.83 35.68 31.28
CA PRO A 342 -24.64 34.37 30.68
C PRO A 342 -26.01 33.75 30.42
N THR A 343 -26.51 33.88 29.19
CA THR A 343 -27.65 33.08 28.72
C THR A 343 -27.19 31.64 28.52
N ASN A 344 -27.41 30.81 29.53
CA ASN A 344 -27.69 29.39 29.37
C ASN A 344 -29.05 29.27 28.65
N ASP A 345 -29.08 28.76 27.41
CA ASP A 345 -30.05 27.78 26.91
C ASP A 345 -29.91 27.57 25.39
N SER A 346 -30.12 26.31 24.99
CA SER A 346 -30.20 25.72 23.63
C SER A 346 -28.91 25.12 23.02
N PRO A 347 -28.81 23.79 22.95
CA PRO A 347 -27.94 23.06 22.03
C PRO A 347 -28.73 22.73 20.76
N GLU A 348 -28.46 23.43 19.66
CA GLU A 348 -28.69 23.01 18.25
C GLU A 348 -28.44 24.25 17.38
N ASP A 349 -27.89 24.06 16.18
CA ASP A 349 -27.49 25.10 15.21
C ASP A 349 -26.16 25.83 15.45
N VAL A 350 -25.05 25.07 15.42
CA VAL A 350 -23.75 25.62 14.95
C VAL A 350 -23.72 25.55 13.43
N ALA A 351 -24.40 26.49 12.79
CA ALA A 351 -24.33 26.72 11.35
C ALA A 351 -23.02 27.45 11.00
N GLN A 352 -22.16 26.75 10.27
CA GLN A 352 -21.35 27.27 9.16
C GLN A 352 -20.78 28.70 9.34
N THR A 353 -19.82 28.88 10.24
CA THR A 353 -18.92 30.03 10.14
C THR A 353 -18.03 29.86 8.91
N GLU A 354 -18.03 30.89 8.08
CA GLU A 354 -17.37 31.01 6.79
C GLU A 354 -15.86 30.72 6.91
N LYS A 355 -15.46 29.53 6.45
CA LYS A 355 -14.06 29.11 6.36
C LYS A 355 -13.39 29.86 5.21
N THR A 356 -12.54 30.82 5.53
CA THR A 356 -11.71 31.51 4.52
C THR A 356 -10.70 30.49 3.93
N PRO A 357 -10.59 30.37 2.60
CA PRO A 357 -9.77 29.35 1.94
C PRO A 357 -8.25 29.49 2.19
N GLY A 358 -7.70 28.50 2.91
CA GLY A 358 -6.26 28.25 3.10
C GLY A 358 -5.99 27.72 4.53
N HIS A 359 -5.70 26.45 4.80
CA HIS A 359 -5.51 25.27 3.98
C HIS A 359 -6.07 24.06 4.79
N LEU A 360 -7.24 23.52 4.40
CA LEU A 360 -7.96 22.44 5.08
C LEU A 360 -7.42 21.02 4.76
N ALA A 361 -6.14 20.87 4.42
CA ALA A 361 -5.64 19.59 3.91
C ALA A 361 -5.53 18.48 4.98
N TYR A 362 -5.60 18.80 6.28
CA TYR A 362 -5.36 17.84 7.34
C TYR A 362 -6.34 18.02 8.51
N GLY A 363 -7.62 17.70 8.27
CA GLY A 363 -8.55 17.52 9.38
C GLY A 363 -8.19 16.29 10.21
N ALA A 364 -8.59 16.24 11.48
CA ALA A 364 -8.44 15.06 12.33
C ALA A 364 -9.15 13.85 11.69
N PHE A 365 -8.39 12.83 11.32
CA PHE A 365 -8.92 11.55 10.84
C PHE A 365 -8.32 10.40 11.65
N ASP A 366 -8.80 9.19 11.38
CA ASP A 366 -8.45 8.00 12.14
C ASP A 366 -7.31 7.25 11.43
N ILE A 367 -6.31 6.79 12.18
CA ILE A 367 -5.22 5.94 11.70
C ILE A 367 -5.11 4.65 12.54
N PRO A 368 -4.58 3.55 11.99
CA PRO A 368 -4.37 2.32 12.74
C PRO A 368 -3.27 2.48 13.79
N ASP A 369 -3.53 2.08 15.05
CA ASP A 369 -2.56 1.99 16.14
C ASP A 369 -1.89 0.61 16.20
N LEU A 370 -1.59 0.06 15.02
CA LEU A 370 -0.90 -1.21 14.85
C LEU A 370 0.29 -1.04 13.89
N PRO A 371 1.29 -1.92 13.95
CA PRO A 371 2.38 -1.91 12.99
C PRO A 371 1.88 -2.11 11.55
N ILE A 372 2.23 -1.17 10.69
CA ILE A 372 2.02 -1.21 9.25
C ILE A 372 3.28 -1.78 8.59
N GLU A 373 3.11 -2.79 7.76
CA GLU A 373 4.17 -3.31 6.90
C GLU A 373 4.07 -2.71 5.49
N ILE A 374 5.16 -2.12 5.01
CA ILE A 374 5.27 -1.54 3.66
C ILE A 374 6.23 -2.39 2.84
N THR A 375 5.73 -3.07 1.83
CA THR A 375 6.51 -3.88 0.89
C THR A 375 6.57 -3.19 -0.47
N PRO A 376 7.76 -2.86 -1.01
CA PRO A 376 7.88 -2.30 -2.36
C PRO A 376 7.52 -3.33 -3.44
N ILE A 377 6.78 -2.87 -4.46
CA ILE A 377 6.25 -3.64 -5.58
C ILE A 377 6.62 -2.92 -6.88
N ASN A 378 7.39 -3.61 -7.73
CA ASN A 378 7.92 -3.02 -8.96
C ASN A 378 7.05 -3.25 -10.20
N SER A 379 6.12 -4.21 -10.15
CA SER A 379 5.36 -4.63 -11.33
C SER A 379 3.90 -4.89 -10.98
N LEU A 380 3.12 -3.81 -10.88
CA LEU A 380 1.67 -3.92 -10.88
C LEU A 380 1.14 -4.02 -12.32
N PRO A 381 0.17 -4.92 -12.59
CA PRO A 381 -0.46 -5.02 -13.90
C PRO A 381 -1.20 -3.73 -14.25
N ALA A 382 -1.27 -3.39 -15.55
CA ALA A 382 -2.08 -2.25 -16.00
C ALA A 382 -3.55 -2.62 -15.91
N GLY A 383 -4.37 -1.74 -15.34
CA GLY A 383 -5.82 -1.94 -15.32
C GLY A 383 -6.42 -1.71 -16.70
N THR A 384 -7.27 -2.63 -17.15
CA THR A 384 -8.08 -2.49 -18.37
C THR A 384 -9.50 -2.10 -18.04
N ASP A 385 -10.10 -2.76 -17.06
CA ASP A 385 -11.50 -2.58 -16.66
C ASP A 385 -11.62 -2.57 -15.14
N CYS A 386 -12.55 -1.76 -14.63
CA CYS A 386 -12.85 -1.67 -13.21
C CYS A 386 -14.35 -1.44 -13.01
N THR A 387 -14.96 -2.19 -12.11
CA THR A 387 -16.34 -1.97 -11.68
C THR A 387 -16.36 -1.31 -10.30
N PHE A 388 -17.14 -0.23 -10.16
CA PHE A 388 -17.40 0.43 -8.89
C PHE A 388 -18.82 0.21 -8.43
N THR A 389 -18.98 -0.20 -7.18
CA THR A 389 -20.29 -0.29 -6.54
C THR A 389 -20.49 0.93 -5.63
N PRO A 390 -21.53 1.76 -5.86
CA PRO A 390 -21.80 2.90 -5.00
C PRO A 390 -22.36 2.46 -3.66
N THR A 391 -21.81 3.02 -2.57
CA THR A 391 -22.30 2.76 -1.21
C THR A 391 -23.71 3.35 -0.99
N ALA A 392 -24.43 2.86 0.02
CA ALA A 392 -25.73 3.42 0.42
C ALA A 392 -25.69 4.95 0.63
N SER A 393 -24.60 5.50 1.20
CA SER A 393 -24.42 6.94 1.39
C SER A 393 -24.32 7.70 0.06
N SER A 394 -23.62 7.16 -0.93
CA SER A 394 -23.54 7.73 -2.28
C SER A 394 -24.89 7.75 -2.99
N ILE A 395 -25.68 6.69 -2.82
CA ILE A 395 -27.02 6.59 -3.39
C ILE A 395 -27.93 7.66 -2.77
N LYS A 396 -27.91 7.83 -1.43
CA LYS A 396 -28.62 8.91 -0.71
C LYS A 396 -28.22 10.29 -1.22
N ASN A 397 -26.93 10.49 -1.50
CA ASN A 397 -26.38 11.73 -2.06
C ASN A 397 -26.76 11.96 -3.54
N GLY A 398 -27.54 11.08 -4.14
CA GLY A 398 -28.03 11.24 -5.51
C GLY A 398 -27.02 10.85 -6.57
N PHE A 399 -26.16 9.85 -6.32
CA PHE A 399 -25.18 9.35 -7.29
C PHE A 399 -25.81 9.02 -8.66
N TYR A 400 -26.95 8.32 -8.67
CA TYR A 400 -27.68 8.00 -9.91
C TYR A 400 -28.38 9.20 -10.57
N LYS A 401 -28.47 10.35 -9.88
CA LYS A 401 -29.02 11.60 -10.46
C LYS A 401 -27.96 12.38 -11.25
N LEU A 402 -26.69 11.98 -11.19
CA LEU A 402 -25.62 12.67 -11.89
C LEU A 402 -25.70 12.35 -13.39
N LYS A 403 -25.81 13.39 -14.21
CA LYS A 403 -25.52 13.29 -15.64
C LYS A 403 -24.04 12.97 -15.83
N ASP A 404 -23.73 11.99 -16.66
CA ASP A 404 -22.39 11.56 -17.05
C ASP A 404 -21.51 11.05 -15.89
N VAL A 405 -22.05 10.12 -15.09
CA VAL A 405 -21.33 9.53 -13.94
C VAL A 405 -19.94 9.03 -14.34
N LYS A 406 -19.83 8.32 -15.46
CA LYS A 406 -18.57 7.73 -15.94
C LYS A 406 -17.47 8.79 -16.14
N ALA A 407 -17.77 9.89 -16.81
CA ALA A 407 -16.80 10.96 -17.06
C ALA A 407 -16.33 11.64 -15.75
N VAL A 408 -17.22 11.75 -14.76
CA VAL A 408 -16.87 12.29 -13.43
C VAL A 408 -15.92 11.35 -12.71
N LEU A 409 -16.18 10.04 -12.77
CA LEU A 409 -15.33 9.03 -12.16
C LEU A 409 -13.96 9.00 -12.81
N GLU A 410 -13.89 8.91 -14.14
CA GLU A 410 -12.63 8.91 -14.88
C GLU A 410 -11.79 10.15 -14.54
N GLN A 411 -12.40 11.34 -14.53
CA GLN A 411 -11.69 12.58 -14.21
C GLN A 411 -11.22 12.64 -12.75
N SER A 412 -12.00 12.10 -11.81
CA SER A 412 -11.65 12.11 -10.39
C SER A 412 -10.59 11.05 -10.08
N LEU A 413 -10.78 9.82 -10.55
CA LEU A 413 -9.93 8.66 -10.28
C LEU A 413 -8.51 8.85 -10.81
N MET A 414 -8.38 9.24 -12.09
CA MET A 414 -7.08 9.41 -12.73
C MET A 414 -6.23 10.52 -12.09
N ARG A 415 -6.85 11.40 -11.28
CA ARG A 415 -6.15 12.50 -10.61
C ARG A 415 -5.78 12.19 -9.17
N THR A 416 -6.51 11.32 -8.49
CA THR A 416 -6.37 11.10 -7.05
C THR A 416 -5.76 9.76 -6.70
N ARG A 417 -5.79 8.77 -7.61
CA ARG A 417 -5.31 7.42 -7.36
C ARG A 417 -4.41 6.95 -8.49
N ALA A 418 -3.30 6.32 -8.12
CA ALA A 418 -2.39 5.67 -9.05
C ALA A 418 -2.55 4.14 -9.05
N THR A 419 -3.15 3.60 -7.98
CA THR A 419 -3.44 2.18 -7.81
C THR A 419 -4.86 1.97 -7.33
N LEU A 420 -5.44 0.84 -7.74
CA LEU A 420 -6.74 0.36 -7.28
C LEU A 420 -6.59 -1.07 -6.80
N SER A 421 -7.00 -1.34 -5.56
CA SER A 421 -7.15 -2.70 -5.05
C SER A 421 -8.63 -3.04 -4.95
N LYS A 422 -8.98 -4.29 -5.23
CA LYS A 422 -10.34 -4.81 -5.04
C LYS A 422 -10.75 -4.59 -3.60
N GLY A 423 -11.94 -4.05 -3.38
CA GLY A 423 -12.51 -3.68 -2.09
C GLY A 423 -12.17 -2.26 -1.65
N ASP A 424 -11.14 -1.60 -2.19
CA ASP A 424 -10.78 -0.24 -1.75
C ASP A 424 -11.98 0.72 -1.89
N MET A 425 -12.23 1.51 -0.85
CA MET A 425 -13.23 2.57 -0.89
C MET A 425 -12.60 3.86 -1.42
N ILE A 426 -13.20 4.41 -2.48
CA ILE A 426 -12.74 5.61 -3.16
C ILE A 426 -13.77 6.70 -3.00
N ARG A 427 -13.29 7.87 -2.58
CA ARG A 427 -14.09 9.08 -2.51
C ARG A 427 -13.89 9.91 -3.78
N THR A 428 -14.99 10.19 -4.46
CA THR A 428 -15.04 11.11 -5.61
C THR A 428 -15.85 12.34 -5.24
N TRP A 429 -15.51 13.48 -5.83
CA TRP A 429 -16.17 14.75 -5.52
C TRP A 429 -16.80 15.35 -6.78
N ARG A 430 -18.05 15.80 -6.67
CA ARG A 430 -18.71 16.55 -7.74
C ARG A 430 -19.64 17.62 -7.18
N ARG A 431 -19.41 18.88 -7.60
CA ARG A 431 -20.24 20.03 -7.20
C ARG A 431 -20.42 20.14 -5.68
N GLY A 432 -19.33 19.90 -4.93
CA GLY A 432 -19.32 19.99 -3.47
C GLY A 432 -19.91 18.77 -2.74
N VAL A 433 -20.38 17.75 -3.45
CA VAL A 433 -20.89 16.51 -2.86
C VAL A 433 -19.87 15.38 -3.06
N SER A 434 -19.60 14.62 -2.01
CA SER A 434 -18.74 13.43 -2.06
C SER A 434 -19.54 12.15 -2.25
N PHE A 435 -19.01 11.25 -3.07
CA PHE A 435 -19.54 9.92 -3.31
C PHE A 435 -18.45 8.89 -3.01
N ASP A 436 -18.74 8.02 -2.05
CA ASP A 436 -17.91 6.88 -1.68
C ASP A 436 -18.31 5.66 -2.51
N LEU A 437 -17.33 5.02 -3.16
CA LEU A 437 -17.52 3.92 -4.10
C LEU A 437 -16.55 2.80 -3.73
N ILE A 438 -17.00 1.56 -3.80
CA ILE A 438 -16.19 0.38 -3.51
C ILE A 438 -15.72 -0.23 -4.84
N VAL A 439 -14.43 -0.56 -4.95
CA VAL A 439 -13.90 -1.32 -6.09
C VAL A 439 -14.41 -2.76 -6.01
N SER A 440 -15.41 -3.13 -6.81
CA SER A 440 -15.99 -4.49 -6.75
C SER A 440 -15.24 -5.50 -7.59
N SER A 441 -14.78 -5.10 -8.78
CA SER A 441 -14.02 -5.97 -9.69
C SER A 441 -12.92 -5.19 -10.42
N LEU A 442 -11.85 -5.89 -10.80
CA LEU A 442 -10.70 -5.36 -11.53
C LEU A 442 -10.29 -6.35 -12.63
N SER A 443 -9.85 -5.83 -13.76
CA SER A 443 -9.22 -6.58 -14.84
C SER A 443 -7.82 -6.02 -15.11
N PRO A 444 -6.75 -6.85 -15.06
CA PRO A 444 -6.75 -8.27 -14.72
C PRO A 444 -7.05 -8.52 -13.22
N SER A 445 -7.76 -9.61 -12.94
CA SER A 445 -8.21 -9.93 -11.57
C SER A 445 -7.20 -10.74 -10.74
N GLU A 446 -6.11 -11.19 -11.35
CA GLU A 446 -5.16 -12.17 -10.80
C GLU A 446 -4.70 -11.83 -9.37
N PHE A 447 -4.29 -10.58 -9.14
CA PHE A 447 -3.77 -10.14 -7.85
C PHE A 447 -4.76 -9.27 -7.06
N GLY A 448 -5.95 -9.02 -7.62
CA GLY A 448 -6.91 -8.07 -7.05
C GLY A 448 -6.37 -6.64 -6.92
N VAL A 449 -5.35 -6.27 -7.71
CA VAL A 449 -4.77 -4.93 -7.73
C VAL A 449 -4.31 -4.57 -9.14
N VAL A 450 -4.52 -3.31 -9.53
CA VAL A 450 -4.06 -2.76 -10.81
C VAL A 450 -3.44 -1.37 -10.65
N SER A 451 -2.55 -1.03 -11.57
CA SER A 451 -2.05 0.34 -11.75
C SER A 451 -2.95 1.10 -12.72
N CYS A 452 -3.28 2.35 -12.37
CA CYS A 452 -4.07 3.28 -13.18
C CYS A 452 -3.21 4.31 -13.92
N VAL A 453 -1.88 4.21 -13.79
CA VAL A 453 -0.96 5.19 -14.38
C VAL A 453 -0.72 4.85 -15.83
N ASN A 454 -0.99 5.80 -16.73
CA ASN A 454 -0.87 5.63 -18.18
C ASN A 454 -1.71 4.47 -18.75
N THR A 455 -2.88 4.23 -18.17
CA THR A 455 -3.82 3.20 -18.62
C THR A 455 -5.15 3.79 -19.02
N ASP A 456 -5.73 3.31 -20.12
CA ASP A 456 -7.09 3.61 -20.54
C ASP A 456 -8.07 2.71 -19.77
N LEU A 457 -8.27 2.99 -18.48
CA LEU A 457 -9.12 2.19 -17.61
C LEU A 457 -10.60 2.41 -17.96
N ASN A 458 -11.27 1.36 -18.40
CA ASN A 458 -12.71 1.37 -18.64
C ASN A 458 -13.47 1.24 -17.32
N VAL A 459 -14.22 2.29 -16.97
CA VAL A 459 -14.98 2.35 -15.72
C VAL A 459 -16.43 1.90 -15.94
N GLU A 460 -16.84 0.87 -15.21
CA GLU A 460 -18.21 0.38 -15.12
C GLU A 460 -18.79 0.63 -13.72
N ILE A 461 -20.12 0.81 -13.65
CA ILE A 461 -20.83 1.02 -12.40
C ILE A 461 -21.63 -0.24 -12.11
N GLY A 462 -21.27 -0.92 -11.03
CA GLY A 462 -21.96 -2.10 -10.53
C GLY A 462 -23.27 -1.74 -9.86
N ASN A 463 -24.16 -2.73 -9.79
CA ASN A 463 -25.39 -2.60 -9.00
C ASN A 463 -25.04 -2.56 -7.51
N PRO A 464 -25.81 -1.81 -6.70
CA PRO A 464 -25.61 -1.78 -5.25
C PRO A 464 -25.89 -3.16 -4.66
N GLU A 465 -25.25 -3.48 -3.53
CA GLU A 465 -25.50 -4.74 -2.84
C GLU A 465 -26.90 -4.73 -2.22
N ASP A 466 -27.53 -5.90 -2.12
CA ASP A 466 -28.90 -6.00 -1.58
C ASP A 466 -29.00 -5.48 -0.13
N ASP A 467 -27.91 -5.61 0.63
CA ASP A 467 -27.80 -5.09 2.00
C ASP A 467 -27.80 -3.54 2.03
N ASP A 468 -27.11 -2.89 1.09
CA ASP A 468 -27.14 -1.43 0.93
C ASP A 468 -28.54 -0.93 0.55
N LEU A 469 -29.27 -1.71 -0.27
CA LEU A 469 -30.64 -1.40 -0.64
C LEU A 469 -31.60 -1.53 0.54
N ALA A 470 -31.39 -2.51 1.41
CA ALA A 470 -32.19 -2.70 2.62
C ALA A 470 -32.07 -1.50 3.58
N GLU A 471 -30.88 -0.92 3.72
CA GLU A 471 -30.66 0.28 4.55
C GLU A 471 -31.36 1.55 4.02
N LEU A 472 -31.72 1.57 2.74
CA LEU A 472 -32.37 2.72 2.11
C LEU A 472 -33.88 2.76 2.34
N ASN A 473 -34.48 1.71 2.92
CA ASN A 473 -35.94 1.59 3.07
C ASN A 473 -36.70 1.87 1.76
N ILE A 474 -36.06 1.62 0.60
CA ILE A 474 -36.71 1.73 -0.69
C ILE A 474 -37.54 0.44 -0.84
N PRO A 475 -38.88 0.51 -0.94
CA PRO A 475 -39.69 -0.67 -1.15
C PRO A 475 -39.20 -1.37 -2.41
N PRO A 476 -38.95 -2.70 -2.40
CA PRO A 476 -38.53 -3.41 -3.59
C PRO A 476 -39.62 -3.23 -4.64
N GLU A 477 -39.29 -2.55 -5.75
CA GLU A 477 -40.19 -2.49 -6.90
C GLU A 477 -40.33 -3.92 -7.42
N HIS A 478 -41.49 -4.52 -7.12
CA HIS A 478 -41.85 -5.84 -7.57
C HIS A 478 -41.91 -5.81 -9.11
N ASN A 479 -40.86 -6.30 -9.76
CA ASN A 479 -40.86 -6.63 -11.18
C ASN A 479 -41.87 -7.75 -11.41
N SER A 480 -43.12 -7.38 -11.69
CA SER A 480 -44.13 -8.27 -12.23
C SER A 480 -44.04 -8.25 -13.75
N GLU A 481 -43.34 -9.25 -14.29
CA GLU A 481 -43.55 -9.68 -15.67
C GLU A 481 -45.02 -10.07 -15.85
N GLY A 482 -45.76 -9.30 -16.65
CA GLY A 482 -47.17 -9.59 -16.91
C GLY A 482 -47.80 -8.56 -17.82
N GLY A 483 -47.66 -8.76 -19.14
CA GLY A 483 -48.30 -7.92 -20.14
C GLY A 483 -49.83 -7.89 -20.00
N LYS A 484 -50.41 -6.71 -20.24
CA LYS A 484 -51.68 -6.56 -20.97
C LYS A 484 -51.90 -5.11 -21.35
N GLU A 485 -52.21 -4.95 -22.63
CA GLU A 485 -52.79 -3.78 -23.26
C GLU A 485 -53.96 -3.24 -22.44
N SER A 486 -53.95 -1.95 -22.12
CA SER A 486 -55.18 -1.16 -22.12
C SER A 486 -54.88 0.33 -22.29
N SER A 487 -55.47 0.85 -23.35
CA SER A 487 -55.75 2.26 -23.58
C SER A 487 -56.51 2.90 -22.42
N GLY A 488 -56.17 4.14 -22.08
CA GLY A 488 -57.19 5.09 -21.61
C GLY A 488 -56.78 5.99 -20.45
N GLN A 489 -56.80 7.29 -20.75
CA GLN A 489 -57.05 8.43 -19.87
C GLN A 489 -55.86 9.03 -19.11
N SER A 490 -55.26 9.99 -19.81
CA SER A 490 -54.64 11.21 -19.29
C SER A 490 -55.35 11.76 -18.05
N ALA A 491 -54.63 11.76 -16.93
CA ALA A 491 -54.90 12.64 -15.80
C ALA A 491 -53.81 13.71 -15.76
N MET A 492 -54.23 14.97 -15.88
CA MET A 492 -53.37 16.15 -15.88
C MET A 492 -52.59 16.26 -14.56
N GLY A 493 -51.27 16.12 -14.64
CA GLY A 493 -50.31 16.51 -13.61
C GLY A 493 -49.56 17.75 -14.07
N GLN A 494 -49.83 18.86 -13.39
CA GLN A 494 -49.39 20.23 -13.67
C GLN A 494 -47.91 20.37 -14.07
N GLY A 495 -47.70 20.86 -15.30
CA GLY A 495 -46.43 21.40 -15.73
C GLY A 495 -46.12 22.69 -14.98
N ARG A 496 -45.04 22.66 -14.18
CA ARG A 496 -44.43 23.87 -13.62
C ARG A 496 -43.57 24.50 -14.71
N LEU A 497 -44.17 25.41 -15.47
CA LEU A 497 -43.43 26.37 -16.30
C LEU A 497 -42.73 27.34 -15.35
N LEU A 498 -41.40 27.27 -15.28
CA LEU A 498 -40.58 28.33 -14.70
C LEU A 498 -40.39 29.39 -15.78
N SER A 499 -41.33 30.34 -15.80
CA SER A 499 -41.23 31.56 -16.59
C SER A 499 -40.02 32.37 -16.11
N GLU A 500 -39.16 32.73 -17.06
CA GLU A 500 -38.21 33.83 -16.96
C GLU A 500 -38.97 35.13 -16.67
N ASP A 501 -38.64 35.79 -15.55
CA ASP A 501 -38.87 37.22 -15.36
C ASP A 501 -37.55 37.83 -14.92
N THR A 502 -36.71 38.14 -15.91
CA THR A 502 -35.50 38.93 -15.71
C THR A 502 -35.93 40.40 -15.67
N LEU A 503 -36.40 40.84 -14.51
CA LEU A 503 -36.58 42.26 -14.24
C LEU A 503 -35.20 42.94 -14.26
N GLN A 504 -35.06 43.84 -15.24
CA GLN A 504 -34.02 44.84 -15.36
C GLN A 504 -33.80 45.54 -14.01
N LYS A 505 -32.68 45.21 -13.35
CA LYS A 505 -32.16 46.01 -12.25
C LYS A 505 -31.39 47.17 -12.86
N GLN A 506 -31.95 48.36 -12.70
CA GLN A 506 -31.36 49.63 -13.09
C GLN A 506 -29.97 49.82 -12.43
N PRO A 507 -29.03 50.52 -13.10
CA PRO A 507 -27.74 50.84 -12.52
C PRO A 507 -27.94 51.84 -11.38
N THR A 508 -27.56 51.47 -10.17
CA THR A 508 -27.45 52.41 -9.06
C THR A 508 -26.16 53.20 -9.22
N GLU A 509 -26.33 54.49 -9.48
CA GLU A 509 -25.31 55.53 -9.52
C GLU A 509 -24.59 55.58 -8.16
N VAL A 510 -23.33 55.16 -8.13
CA VAL A 510 -22.47 55.22 -6.94
C VAL A 510 -21.49 56.37 -7.11
N VAL A 511 -21.51 57.24 -6.11
CA VAL A 511 -20.76 58.48 -5.95
C VAL A 511 -19.26 58.28 -6.18
N ALA A 512 -18.69 59.16 -7.01
CA ALA A 512 -17.28 59.22 -7.36
C ALA A 512 -16.40 59.46 -6.11
N VAL A 513 -15.50 58.53 -5.84
CA VAL A 513 -14.32 58.73 -4.99
C VAL A 513 -13.12 58.91 -5.93
N GLU A 514 -12.52 60.10 -5.89
CA GLU A 514 -11.31 60.44 -6.64
C GLU A 514 -10.18 59.48 -6.28
N THR A 515 -9.87 58.57 -7.20
CA THR A 515 -8.67 57.73 -7.17
C THR A 515 -7.72 58.23 -8.25
N THR A 516 -6.44 58.34 -7.86
CA THR A 516 -5.29 58.80 -8.64
C THR A 516 -5.22 58.23 -10.06
N PRO A 517 -4.60 58.95 -11.03
CA PRO A 517 -4.64 58.61 -12.46
C PRO A 517 -3.98 57.26 -12.70
N ASN A 518 -4.82 56.23 -12.84
CA ASN A 518 -4.42 54.91 -13.26
C ASN A 518 -4.10 55.02 -14.76
N SER A 519 -2.81 55.08 -15.10
CA SER A 519 -2.33 55.06 -16.47
C SER A 519 -2.90 53.83 -17.16
N GLN A 520 -3.89 54.01 -18.03
CA GLN A 520 -4.39 52.97 -18.93
C GLN A 520 -3.21 52.52 -19.78
N VAL A 521 -2.60 51.40 -19.40
CA VAL A 521 -1.60 50.71 -20.21
C VAL A 521 -2.37 50.12 -21.39
N ASP A 522 -2.16 50.68 -22.58
CA ASP A 522 -2.77 50.22 -23.81
C ASP A 522 -2.08 48.94 -24.26
N LEU A 523 -2.69 47.79 -23.97
CA LEU A 523 -2.11 46.48 -24.28
C LEU A 523 -2.48 46.06 -25.72
N ALA A 524 -1.49 45.69 -26.53
CA ALA A 524 -1.68 45.29 -27.93
C ALA A 524 -2.76 44.20 -28.11
N PRO A 525 -3.65 44.29 -29.12
CA PRO A 525 -4.79 43.38 -29.27
C PRO A 525 -4.38 41.90 -29.35
N GLU A 526 -5.24 41.01 -28.86
CA GLU A 526 -4.97 39.56 -28.93
C GLU A 526 -4.93 39.06 -30.38
N PRO A 527 -4.01 38.15 -30.72
CA PRO A 527 -3.95 37.57 -32.05
C PRO A 527 -5.14 36.61 -32.30
N ASP A 528 -5.74 36.71 -33.49
CA ASP A 528 -6.84 35.84 -33.91
C ASP A 528 -6.39 34.48 -34.48
N LYS A 529 -5.11 34.35 -34.87
CA LYS A 529 -4.56 33.14 -35.49
C LYS A 529 -4.24 32.07 -34.44
N VAL A 530 -4.35 30.80 -34.81
CA VAL A 530 -4.04 29.65 -33.91
C VAL A 530 -2.56 29.24 -34.03
N GLU A 531 -1.97 29.41 -35.21
CA GLU A 531 -0.56 29.11 -35.46
C GLU A 531 0.35 30.24 -34.95
N GLY A 532 1.47 29.87 -34.34
CA GLY A 532 2.42 30.83 -33.78
C GLY A 532 1.97 31.52 -32.49
N VAL A 533 0.87 31.06 -31.86
CA VAL A 533 0.35 31.66 -30.62
C VAL A 533 0.72 30.87 -29.37
N CYS A 534 1.17 31.58 -28.33
CA CYS A 534 1.39 31.04 -26.99
C CYS A 534 0.28 31.53 -26.04
N ASN A 535 -0.39 30.59 -25.39
CA ASN A 535 -1.37 30.86 -24.34
C ASN A 535 -0.62 31.03 -23.02
N ILE A 536 -0.47 32.26 -22.56
CA ILE A 536 0.27 32.56 -21.33
C ILE A 536 -0.72 32.73 -20.17
N GLN A 537 -0.54 31.92 -19.12
CA GLN A 537 -1.20 32.13 -17.83
C GLN A 537 -0.19 32.68 -16.83
N ILE A 538 -0.54 33.78 -16.17
CA ILE A 538 0.26 34.38 -15.10
C ILE A 538 -0.48 34.22 -13.78
N ARG A 539 0.21 33.79 -12.72
CA ARG A 539 -0.30 33.72 -11.35
C ARG A 539 0.69 34.38 -10.40
N GLY A 540 0.17 35.15 -9.45
CA GLY A 540 1.01 35.83 -8.47
C GLY A 540 0.19 36.40 -7.33
N ARG A 541 0.87 37.18 -6.49
CA ARG A 541 0.22 38.06 -5.52
C ARG A 541 0.44 39.49 -5.96
N SER A 542 -0.55 40.36 -5.80
CA SER A 542 -0.35 41.80 -5.92
C SER A 542 0.54 42.32 -4.77
N PRO A 543 1.07 43.55 -4.83
CA PRO A 543 1.76 44.18 -3.71
C PRO A 543 0.86 44.33 -2.47
N THR A 544 -0.47 44.34 -2.66
CA THR A 544 -1.48 44.36 -1.59
C THR A 544 -1.69 42.99 -0.93
N GLY A 545 -1.10 41.92 -1.48
CA GLY A 545 -1.19 40.56 -0.96
C GLY A 545 -2.31 39.72 -1.58
N ASP A 546 -3.14 40.29 -2.46
CA ASP A 546 -4.24 39.59 -3.11
C ASP A 546 -3.74 38.64 -4.19
N ASN A 547 -4.35 37.45 -4.30
CA ASN A 547 -4.00 36.51 -5.37
C ASN A 547 -4.55 37.01 -6.71
N VAL A 548 -3.67 37.17 -7.70
CA VAL A 548 -4.02 37.63 -9.04
C VAL A 548 -3.71 36.57 -10.08
N THR A 549 -4.62 36.40 -11.04
CA THR A 549 -4.43 35.48 -12.16
C THR A 549 -4.92 36.11 -13.45
N GLY A 550 -4.12 36.02 -14.51
CA GLY A 550 -4.51 36.46 -15.85
C GLY A 550 -4.14 35.42 -16.92
N ARG A 551 -4.90 35.41 -18.01
CA ARG A 551 -4.62 34.62 -19.21
C ARG A 551 -4.71 35.52 -20.43
N ARG A 552 -3.74 35.42 -21.33
CA ARG A 552 -3.72 36.14 -22.62
C ARG A 552 -2.98 35.34 -23.69
N ARG A 553 -3.39 35.55 -24.94
CA ARG A 553 -2.73 35.02 -26.13
C ARG A 553 -1.67 35.99 -26.65
N PHE A 554 -0.47 35.48 -26.92
CA PHE A 554 0.63 36.24 -27.50
C PHE A 554 1.09 35.59 -28.80
N ASP A 555 1.40 36.41 -29.79
CA ASP A 555 2.04 35.95 -31.03
C ASP A 555 3.54 35.80 -30.73
N VAL A 556 4.06 34.59 -30.86
CA VAL A 556 5.42 34.23 -30.45
C VAL A 556 6.48 34.96 -31.29
N GLU A 557 6.15 35.34 -32.52
CA GLU A 557 7.07 36.01 -33.44
C GLU A 557 6.98 37.53 -33.37
N LEU A 558 5.79 38.07 -33.05
CA LEU A 558 5.56 39.53 -33.02
C LEU A 558 5.65 40.12 -31.60
N SER A 559 5.19 39.40 -30.58
CA SER A 559 5.23 39.89 -29.20
C SER A 559 6.63 39.80 -28.61
N THR A 560 6.98 40.78 -27.80
CA THR A 560 8.27 40.91 -27.13
C THR A 560 8.17 40.53 -25.65
N MET A 561 9.31 40.31 -25.00
CA MET A 561 9.36 40.14 -23.54
C MET A 561 8.79 41.36 -22.82
N ASN A 562 9.02 42.57 -23.32
CA ASN A 562 8.42 43.79 -22.76
C ASN A 562 6.89 43.74 -22.74
N ASP A 563 6.24 43.27 -23.81
CA ASP A 563 4.77 43.14 -23.87
C ASP A 563 4.24 42.15 -22.82
N LEU A 564 4.97 41.06 -22.59
CA LEU A 564 4.64 40.07 -21.55
C LEU A 564 4.76 40.67 -20.14
N PHE A 565 5.80 41.46 -19.88
CA PHE A 565 5.98 42.13 -18.60
C PHE A 565 4.98 43.27 -18.36
N GLN A 566 4.60 44.01 -19.40
CA GLN A 566 3.51 44.99 -19.32
C GLN A 566 2.18 44.33 -18.98
N TYR A 567 1.91 43.15 -19.55
CA TYR A 567 0.73 42.37 -19.19
C TYR A 567 0.78 41.87 -17.74
N ALA A 568 1.93 41.38 -17.26
CA ALA A 568 2.12 40.99 -15.87
C ALA A 568 1.91 42.17 -14.89
N SER A 569 2.46 43.33 -15.25
CA SER A 569 2.30 44.59 -14.53
C SER A 569 0.83 45.01 -14.45
N TYR A 570 0.11 44.95 -15.57
CA TYR A 570 -1.32 45.25 -15.63
C TYR A 570 -2.14 44.35 -14.69
N ILE A 571 -1.84 43.05 -14.64
CA ILE A 571 -2.53 42.12 -13.74
C ILE A 571 -2.24 42.43 -12.26
N CYS A 572 -1.02 42.84 -11.95
CA CYS A 572 -0.55 42.93 -10.55
C CYS A 572 -0.61 44.33 -9.96
N GLY A 573 -0.77 45.36 -10.80
CA GLY A 573 -0.65 46.75 -10.38
C GLY A 573 0.76 47.11 -9.89
N ALA A 574 1.80 46.47 -10.43
CA ALA A 574 3.20 46.67 -10.02
C ALA A 574 4.06 47.11 -11.21
N ASP A 575 5.14 47.85 -10.97
CA ASP A 575 6.08 48.27 -12.02
C ASP A 575 6.74 47.03 -12.67
N PRO A 576 6.72 46.88 -14.01
CA PRO A 576 7.39 45.78 -14.72
C PRO A 576 8.83 45.50 -14.25
N LYS A 577 9.57 46.53 -13.84
CA LYS A 577 10.97 46.41 -13.39
C LYS A 577 11.13 45.78 -12.00
N THR A 578 10.05 45.75 -11.22
CA THR A 578 10.02 45.14 -9.87
C THR A 578 9.62 43.68 -9.90
N LEU A 579 9.28 43.16 -11.07
CA LEU A 579 8.75 41.80 -11.25
C LEU A 579 9.79 40.88 -11.89
N ARG A 580 9.74 39.62 -11.48
CA ARG A 580 10.37 38.46 -12.13
C ARG A 580 9.29 37.47 -12.53
N LEU A 581 9.36 36.96 -13.74
CA LEU A 581 8.46 35.92 -14.22
C LEU A 581 9.20 34.58 -14.22
N VAL A 582 8.61 33.57 -13.58
CA VAL A 582 9.26 32.28 -13.34
C VAL A 582 8.40 31.12 -13.83
N THR A 583 8.95 30.23 -14.66
CA THR A 583 8.27 28.99 -15.06
C THR A 583 8.48 27.89 -14.02
N ARG A 584 7.56 26.92 -13.93
CA ARG A 584 7.67 25.83 -12.94
C ARG A 584 8.69 24.76 -13.30
N PHE A 585 8.66 24.24 -14.53
CA PHE A 585 9.55 23.15 -14.95
C PHE A 585 9.78 23.13 -16.48
N PRO A 586 11.04 23.20 -16.96
CA PRO A 586 12.21 23.61 -16.19
C PRO A 586 12.01 25.03 -15.61
N ARG A 587 12.59 25.29 -14.43
CA ARG A 587 12.50 26.62 -13.81
C ARG A 587 13.36 27.61 -14.59
N ARG A 588 12.72 28.51 -15.32
CA ARG A 588 13.35 29.62 -16.05
C ARG A 588 12.93 30.93 -15.40
N VAL A 589 13.87 31.85 -15.21
CA VAL A 589 13.62 33.16 -14.61
C VAL A 589 13.84 34.21 -15.69
N PHE A 590 12.82 35.03 -15.90
CA PHE A 590 12.86 36.18 -16.79
C PHE A 590 12.78 37.44 -15.94
N ALA A 591 13.59 38.45 -16.27
CA ALA A 591 13.60 39.75 -15.61
C ALA A 591 13.91 40.83 -16.64
N LEU A 592 13.28 42.00 -16.52
CA LEU A 592 13.68 43.19 -17.28
C LEU A 592 14.90 43.79 -16.58
N SER A 593 16.09 43.66 -17.17
CA SER A 593 17.29 44.31 -16.64
C SER A 593 17.28 45.80 -17.02
N SER A 594 17.70 46.67 -16.09
CA SER A 594 17.77 48.12 -16.31
C SER A 594 18.98 48.57 -17.13
N GLU A 595 19.98 47.70 -17.31
CA GLU A 595 21.28 48.07 -17.89
C GLU A 595 21.52 47.48 -19.30
N GLU A 596 20.72 46.49 -19.73
CA GLU A 596 20.87 45.84 -21.03
C GLU A 596 19.57 45.98 -21.84
N GLU A 597 19.38 47.15 -22.47
CA GLU A 597 18.22 47.41 -23.34
C GLU A 597 18.10 46.41 -24.51
N GLN A 598 19.17 45.68 -24.84
CA GLN A 598 19.26 44.87 -26.04
C GLN A 598 18.42 43.57 -26.00
N ASP A 599 18.08 43.07 -24.81
CA ASP A 599 17.31 41.82 -24.64
C ASP A 599 15.82 42.06 -24.31
N ASN A 600 15.43 43.28 -23.93
CA ASN A 600 14.03 43.59 -23.58
C ASN A 600 13.09 43.54 -24.80
N ASP A 601 13.64 43.83 -25.99
CA ASP A 601 12.94 43.76 -27.28
C ASP A 601 13.07 42.37 -27.94
N ALA A 602 13.62 41.38 -27.24
CA ALA A 602 13.65 40.01 -27.74
C ALA A 602 12.20 39.50 -27.89
N THR A 603 11.91 38.94 -29.06
CA THR A 603 10.62 38.28 -29.30
C THR A 603 10.49 37.06 -28.38
N LEU A 604 9.26 36.68 -28.03
CA LEU A 604 9.01 35.53 -27.15
C LEU A 604 9.70 34.26 -27.68
N LYS A 605 9.73 34.07 -29.01
CA LYS A 605 10.48 32.99 -29.67
C LYS A 605 11.96 33.00 -29.33
N LYS A 606 12.62 34.16 -29.40
CA LYS A 606 14.04 34.32 -29.09
C LYS A 606 14.32 34.11 -27.61
N ALA A 607 13.37 34.46 -26.74
CA ALA A 607 13.41 34.17 -25.30
C ALA A 607 13.16 32.68 -24.98
N GLY A 608 12.96 31.82 -25.99
CA GLY A 608 12.74 30.38 -25.82
C GLY A 608 11.32 30.00 -25.41
N LEU A 609 10.35 30.90 -25.59
CA LEU A 609 8.93 30.61 -25.43
C LEU A 609 8.38 30.20 -26.80
N ASN A 610 7.88 28.98 -26.90
CA ASN A 610 7.35 28.42 -28.15
C ASN A 610 5.82 28.46 -28.17
N GLN A 611 5.23 28.12 -29.33
CA GLN A 611 3.78 27.90 -29.46
C GLN A 611 3.33 26.84 -28.44
N GLY A 612 2.20 27.06 -27.77
CA GLY A 612 1.69 26.15 -26.75
C GLY A 612 1.05 26.88 -25.57
N GLN A 613 1.15 26.31 -24.38
CA GLN A 613 0.68 26.91 -23.14
C GLN A 613 1.84 27.02 -22.14
N GLU A 614 2.05 28.21 -21.61
CA GLU A 614 3.09 28.50 -20.61
C GLU A 614 2.46 29.08 -19.34
N LEU A 615 2.97 28.67 -18.19
CA LEU A 615 2.53 29.13 -16.88
C LEU A 615 3.68 29.86 -16.18
N PHE A 616 3.47 31.14 -15.89
CA PHE A 616 4.39 31.97 -15.13
C PHE A 616 3.87 32.23 -13.72
N MET A 617 4.79 32.14 -12.77
CA MET A 617 4.66 32.62 -11.41
C MET A 617 5.36 33.97 -11.29
N ILE A 618 4.75 34.91 -10.57
CA ILE A 618 5.35 36.23 -10.30
C ILE A 618 6.13 36.18 -9.00
N GLU A 619 7.38 36.66 -9.06
CA GLU A 619 8.23 36.92 -7.91
C GLU A 619 8.57 38.41 -7.90
N TYR A 620 8.55 39.05 -6.74
CA TYR A 620 9.02 40.43 -6.58
C TYR A 620 10.52 40.44 -6.36
N LEU A 621 11.18 41.44 -6.95
CA LEU A 621 12.63 41.66 -6.87
C LEU A 621 13.10 42.16 -5.50
#